data_AF-A0A358MCG6-F1
#
_entry.id   AF-A0A358MCG6-F1
#
_cell.length_a   1.000
_cell.length_b   1.000
_cell.length_c   1.000
_cell.angle_alpha   90.00
_cell.angle_beta   90.00
_cell.angle_gamma   90.00
#
_symmetry.space_group_name_H-M   'P 1'
#
loop_
_entity.id
_entity.type
_entity.pdbx_description
1 polymer ?
#
loop_
_entity_poly.entity_id
_entity_poly.type
_entity_poly.pdbx_seq_one_letter_code
_entity_poly.pdbx_strand_id
1 'polypeptide(L)' 'MTEQTQMQVSDEIAISIERMNKWYGTFHVLRDIDLSVQRG' A
#
# COMPACT_ATOMS: atom_id res chain seq x y z
N MET A 1 -27.18 -5.57 15.81
CA MET A 1 -25.72 -5.81 15.93
C MET A 1 -25.21 -5.89 14.50
N THR A 2 -24.43 -4.92 14.04
CA THR A 2 -23.93 -4.89 12.65
C THR A 2 -22.66 -5.72 12.59
N GLU A 3 -22.73 -6.90 11.97
CA GLU A 3 -21.56 -7.75 11.70
C GLU A 3 -20.67 -7.04 10.67
N GLN A 4 -19.50 -6.57 11.12
CA GLN A 4 -18.44 -6.16 10.22
C GLN A 4 -17.76 -7.42 9.70
N THR A 5 -17.96 -7.76 8.42
CA THR A 5 -17.22 -8.83 7.76
C THR A 5 -15.74 -8.50 7.83
N GLN A 6 -15.01 -9.19 8.70
CA GLN A 6 -13.56 -9.04 8.80
C GLN A 6 -12.94 -9.71 7.57
N MET A 7 -12.34 -8.91 6.69
CA MET A 7 -11.59 -9.44 5.54
C MET A 7 -10.45 -10.31 6.08
N GLN A 8 -10.36 -11.56 5.63
CA GLN A 8 -9.23 -12.42 5.96
C GLN A 8 -8.03 -11.98 5.11
N VAL A 9 -7.13 -11.21 5.72
CA VAL A 9 -5.88 -10.80 5.07
C VAL A 9 -4.87 -11.94 5.21
N SER A 10 -4.27 -12.35 4.10
CA SER A 10 -3.17 -13.32 4.04
C SER A 10 -1.83 -12.63 4.33
N ASP A 11 -0.89 -13.34 4.96
CA ASP A 11 0.47 -12.86 5.20
C ASP A 11 1.32 -12.79 3.89
N GLU A 12 0.79 -13.27 2.76
CA GLU A 12 1.45 -13.22 1.45
C GLU A 12 1.52 -11.77 0.92
N ILE A 13 2.72 -11.28 0.58
CA ILE A 13 2.89 -9.96 -0.05
C ILE A 13 2.51 -10.05 -1.54
N ALA A 14 1.44 -9.36 -1.92
CA ALA A 14 0.95 -9.27 -3.30
C ALA A 14 1.67 -8.19 -4.12
N ILE A 15 2.03 -7.05 -3.51
CA ILE A 15 2.73 -5.95 -4.18
C ILE A 15 3.83 -5.45 -3.25
N SER A 16 5.04 -5.28 -3.78
CA SER A 16 6.14 -4.59 -3.09
C SER A 16 6.61 -3.42 -3.95
N ILE A 17 6.74 -2.25 -3.33
CA ILE A 17 7.33 -1.06 -3.92
C ILE A 17 8.42 -0.58 -2.98
N GLU A 18 9.61 -0.36 -3.52
CA GLU A 18 10.76 0.14 -2.78
C GLU A 18 11.14 1.53 -3.30
N ARG A 19 11.38 2.47 -2.39
CA ARG A 19 11.88 3.84 -2.64
C ARG A 19 11.08 4.61 -3.70
N MET A 20 9.76 4.50 -3.64
CA MET A 20 8.85 5.18 -4.57
C MET A 20 8.98 6.70 -4.47
N ASN A 21 9.18 7.31 -5.63
CA ASN A 21 9.16 8.74 -5.81
C ASN A 21 8.12 9.08 -6.89
N LYS A 22 7.10 9.87 -6.53
CA LYS A 22 6.07 10.36 -7.45
C LYS A 22 6.05 11.87 -7.45
N TRP A 23 6.12 12.44 -8.63
CA TRP A 23 6.13 13.88 -8.84
C TRP A 23 4.84 14.39 -9.47
N TYR A 24 4.52 15.65 -9.20
CA TYR A 24 3.54 16.44 -9.93
C TYR A 24 4.20 17.78 -10.25
N GLY A 25 4.69 17.91 -11.49
CA GLY A 25 5.61 18.97 -11.87
C GLY A 25 6.89 18.91 -11.03
N THR A 26 7.24 20.00 -10.38
CA THR A 26 8.42 20.11 -9.49
C THR A 26 8.12 19.70 -8.04
N PHE A 27 6.90 19.28 -7.73
CA PHE A 27 6.50 18.87 -6.38
C PHE A 27 6.55 17.35 -6.21
N HIS A 28 7.12 16.85 -5.12
CA HIS A 28 7.01 15.42 -4.77
C HIS A 28 5.66 15.16 -4.10
N VAL A 29 4.80 14.42 -4.77
CA VAL A 29 3.56 13.89 -4.19
C VAL A 29 3.88 12.75 -3.23
N LEU A 30 4.80 11.87 -3.62
CA LEU A 30 5.33 10.78 -2.79
C LEU A 30 6.85 10.85 -2.87
N ARG A 31 7.52 10.81 -1.73
CA ARG A 31 8.98 10.88 -1.64
C ARG A 31 9.48 9.72 -0.80
N ASP A 32 10.36 8.92 -1.40
CA ASP A 32 11.05 7.80 -0.76
C ASP A 32 10.13 6.88 0.05
N ILE A 33 9.05 6.42 -0.57
CA ILE A 33 8.06 5.55 0.06
C ILE A 33 8.36 4.07 -0.21
N ASP A 34 8.44 3.27 0.84
CA ASP A 34 8.37 1.81 0.77
C ASP A 34 6.92 1.37 1.05
N LEU A 35 6.36 0.49 0.22
CA LEU A 35 4.99 -0.01 0.34
C LEU A 35 4.94 -1.52 0.11
N SER A 36 4.38 -2.26 1.07
CA SER A 36 4.03 -3.67 0.90
C SER A 36 2.52 -3.84 1.05
N VAL A 37 1.89 -4.45 0.05
CA VAL A 37 0.46 -4.78 0.05
C VAL A 37 0.32 -6.27 0.25
N GLN A 38 -0.36 -6.67 1.32
CA GLN A 38 -0.70 -8.06 1.60
C GLN A 38 -1.88 -8.51 0.72
N ARG A 39 -1.90 -9.78 0.35
CA ARG A 39 -3.03 -10.39 -0.36
C ARG A 39 -4.23 -10.49 0.58
N GLY A 40 -5.42 -10.16 0.09
CA GLY A 40 -6.70 -10.39 0.77
C GLY A 40 -7.59 -11.34 -0.01
#